data_AF-A0A8T1X9F3-F1
#
_entry.id   AF-A0A8T1X9F3-F1
#
_cell.length_a   1.000
_cell.length_b   1.000
_cell.length_c   1.000
_cell.angle_alpha   90.00
_cell.angle_beta   90.00
_cell.angle_gamma   90.00
#
_symmetry.space_group_name_H-M   'P 1'
#
loop_
_entity.id
_entity.type
_entity.pdbx_description
1 polymer ?
#
loop_
_entity_poly.entity_id
_entity_poly.type
_entity_poly.pdbx_seq_one_letter_code
_entity_poly.pdbx_strand_id
1 'polypeptide(L)'
;MTTQGNVKGLDELGNQVLWSSLGQQVMMQWEKNYMHVTVDALRILSTDRVLEIGFGLAYSASHIQSFKPKSHTIIECDQETLQRAREFADVHEGVKIVSGVWQQTLHTLDTFDCVFFDDYPLPELLTDSVDFSRSCNRQRYVAICIEMC
;
A
#
# COMPACT_ATOMS: atom_id res chain seq x y z
N MET A 1 8.42 -10.71 -8.20
CA MET A 1 7.96 -11.88 -7.41
C MET A 1 6.64 -11.56 -6.73
N THR A 2 5.69 -12.50 -6.61
CA THR A 2 4.43 -12.35 -5.84
C THR A 2 4.40 -13.39 -4.72
N THR A 3 3.72 -13.08 -3.62
CA THR A 3 3.58 -13.95 -2.44
C THR A 3 2.15 -14.46 -2.29
N GLN A 4 1.99 -15.46 -1.43
CA GLN A 4 0.69 -15.98 -1.03
C GLN A 4 0.73 -16.22 0.46
N GLY A 5 -0.07 -15.48 1.22
CA GLY A 5 -0.11 -15.64 2.66
C GLY A 5 -1.22 -14.85 3.34
N ASN A 6 -1.64 -13.74 2.74
CA ASN A 6 -2.63 -12.91 3.40
C ASN A 6 -4.03 -13.49 3.28
N VAL A 7 -4.80 -13.32 4.36
CA VAL A 7 -6.20 -13.69 4.43
C VAL A 7 -6.97 -12.55 5.05
N LYS A 8 -7.94 -12.01 4.31
CA LYS A 8 -8.91 -11.08 4.86
C LYS A 8 -9.94 -11.83 5.71
N GLY A 9 -10.20 -11.33 6.92
CA GLY A 9 -11.20 -11.86 7.81
C GLY A 9 -11.84 -10.80 8.70
N LEU A 10 -12.44 -11.27 9.78
CA LEU A 10 -12.97 -10.44 10.86
C LEU A 10 -12.28 -10.80 12.18
N ASP A 11 -12.12 -9.82 13.07
CA ASP A 11 -11.72 -10.05 14.46
C ASP A 11 -12.90 -10.55 15.32
N GLU A 12 -12.63 -10.79 16.61
CA GLU A 12 -13.63 -11.23 17.59
C GLU A 12 -14.80 -10.26 17.78
N LEU A 13 -14.62 -8.99 17.40
CA LEU A 13 -15.61 -7.93 17.49
C LEU A 13 -16.35 -7.69 16.16
N GLY A 14 -16.03 -8.48 15.11
CA GLY A 14 -16.63 -8.36 13.78
C GLY A 14 -16.02 -7.25 12.92
N ASN A 15 -14.86 -6.70 13.29
CA ASN A 15 -14.16 -5.68 12.51
C ASN A 15 -13.24 -6.31 11.47
N GLN A 16 -12.98 -5.62 10.36
CA GLN A 16 -12.10 -6.13 9.31
C GLN A 16 -10.64 -6.22 9.77
N VAL A 17 -10.00 -7.34 9.46
CA VAL A 17 -8.56 -7.56 9.68
C VAL A 17 -7.97 -8.29 8.47
N LEU A 18 -6.73 -7.95 8.12
CA LEU A 18 -5.88 -8.68 7.20
C LEU A 18 -4.84 -9.46 8.01
N TRP A 19 -4.81 -10.78 7.85
CA TRP A 19 -3.91 -11.68 8.56
C TRP A 19 -2.80 -12.16 7.65
N SER A 20 -1.57 -12.26 8.16
CA SER A 20 -0.46 -12.89 7.44
C SER A 20 -0.56 -14.41 7.49
N SER A 21 0.29 -15.09 6.72
CA SER A 21 0.44 -16.56 6.73
C SER A 21 0.80 -17.13 8.11
N LEU A 22 1.43 -16.31 8.96
CA LEU A 22 1.82 -16.65 10.33
C LEU A 22 0.78 -16.24 11.38
N GLY A 23 -0.38 -15.73 10.96
CA GLY A 23 -1.44 -15.27 11.86
C GLY A 23 -1.14 -13.92 12.54
N GLN A 24 -0.21 -13.13 11.98
CA GLN A 24 0.05 -11.78 12.46
C GLN A 24 -0.96 -10.80 11.84
N GLN A 25 -1.30 -9.74 12.57
CA GLN A 25 -2.20 -8.69 12.08
C GLN A 25 -1.41 -7.76 11.16
N VAL A 26 -1.68 -7.85 9.85
CA VAL A 26 -1.05 -7.03 8.81
C VAL A 26 -1.70 -5.65 8.76
N MET A 27 -3.03 -5.61 8.83
CA MET A 27 -3.80 -4.37 8.82
C MET A 27 -5.16 -4.57 9.51
N MET A 28 -5.66 -3.53 10.20
CA MET A 28 -6.86 -3.60 11.03
C MET A 28 -7.81 -2.42 10.75
N GLN A 29 -9.12 -2.64 10.93
CA GLN A 29 -10.13 -1.61 10.65
C GLN A 29 -9.97 -0.33 11.48
N TRP A 30 -9.48 -0.44 12.71
CA TRP A 30 -9.30 0.72 13.59
C TRP A 30 -8.26 1.71 13.06
N GLU A 31 -7.33 1.25 12.21
CA GLU A 31 -6.27 2.06 11.59
C GLU A 31 -6.82 3.01 10.52
N LYS A 32 -8.06 2.82 10.07
CA LYS A 32 -8.65 3.62 8.97
C LYS A 32 -8.51 5.13 9.17
N ASN A 33 -8.80 5.63 10.37
CA ASN A 33 -8.69 7.07 10.65
C ASN A 33 -7.24 7.54 10.62
N TYR A 34 -6.31 6.71 11.09
CA TYR A 34 -4.88 7.00 11.04
C TYR A 34 -4.37 7.04 9.58
N MET A 35 -4.82 6.10 8.73
CA MET A 35 -4.54 6.11 7.30
C MET A 35 -5.02 7.39 6.62
N HIS A 36 -6.25 7.84 6.92
CA HIS A 36 -6.79 9.07 6.34
C HIS A 36 -5.95 10.29 6.72
N VAL A 37 -5.62 10.46 8.00
CA VAL A 37 -4.79 11.58 8.47
C VAL A 37 -3.41 11.57 7.79
N THR A 38 -2.85 10.38 7.58
CA THR A 38 -1.52 10.26 6.98
C THR A 38 -1.54 10.56 5.48
N VAL A 39 -2.58 10.13 4.77
CA VAL A 39 -2.81 10.52 3.37
C VAL A 39 -3.11 12.02 3.25
N ASP A 40 -3.86 12.62 4.17
CA ASP A 40 -4.12 14.08 4.18
C ASP A 40 -2.82 14.89 4.24
N ALA A 41 -1.80 14.39 4.96
CA ALA A 41 -0.50 15.04 5.09
C ALA A 41 0.26 15.13 3.75
N LEU A 42 -0.03 14.26 2.77
CA LEU A 42 0.55 14.34 1.42
C LEU A 42 0.05 15.56 0.63
N ARG A 43 -1.15 16.06 0.97
CA ARG A 43 -1.80 17.19 0.29
C ARG A 43 -1.91 16.97 -1.22
N ILE A 44 -2.48 15.82 -1.58
CA ILE A 44 -2.64 15.35 -2.96
C ILE A 44 -3.51 16.34 -3.74
N LEU A 45 -3.03 16.71 -4.93
CA LEU A 45 -3.75 17.52 -5.89
C LEU A 45 -4.27 16.65 -7.03
N SER A 46 -5.31 17.09 -7.72
CA SER A 46 -5.86 16.39 -8.88
C SER A 46 -4.89 16.29 -10.07
N THR A 47 -3.80 17.06 -10.05
CA THR A 47 -2.72 17.01 -11.05
C THR A 47 -1.63 15.99 -10.73
N ASP A 48 -1.61 15.47 -9.50
CA ASP A 48 -0.51 14.66 -8.99
C ASP A 48 -0.60 13.21 -9.48
N ARG A 49 0.56 12.62 -9.75
CA ARG A 49 0.73 11.18 -9.95
C ARG A 49 1.13 10.58 -8.60
N VAL A 50 0.26 9.75 -8.05
CA VAL A 50 0.44 9.14 -6.74
C VAL A 50 0.94 7.72 -6.90
N LEU A 51 1.99 7.37 -6.16
CA LEU A 51 2.44 6.00 -5.95
C LEU A 51 2.02 5.56 -4.55
N GLU A 52 1.33 4.42 -4.45
CA GLU A 52 1.02 3.72 -3.22
C GLU A 52 1.78 2.37 -3.21
N ILE A 53 2.47 2.07 -2.11
CA ILE A 53 3.14 0.80 -1.88
C ILE A 53 2.44 0.11 -0.72
N GLY A 54 1.82 -1.04 -1.00
CA GLY A 54 0.94 -1.77 -0.08
C GLY A 54 -0.52 -1.34 -0.25
N PHE A 55 -1.41 -2.28 -0.60
CA PHE A 55 -2.83 -2.00 -0.78
C PHE A 55 -3.66 -2.32 0.48
N GLY A 56 -3.30 -3.40 1.17
CA GLY A 56 -3.95 -3.86 2.40
C GLY A 56 -5.49 -3.92 2.31
N LEU A 57 -6.15 -3.19 3.21
CA LEU A 57 -7.62 -3.11 3.29
C LEU A 57 -8.23 -1.97 2.44
N ALA A 58 -7.44 -1.31 1.59
CA ALA A 58 -7.83 -0.21 0.71
C ALA A 58 -8.25 1.09 1.40
N TYR A 59 -7.89 1.29 2.68
CA TYR A 59 -8.26 2.50 3.42
C TYR A 59 -7.53 3.74 2.90
N SER A 60 -6.21 3.65 2.75
CA SER A 60 -5.38 4.66 2.09
C SER A 60 -5.80 4.85 0.63
N ALA A 61 -5.89 3.75 -0.14
CA ALA A 61 -6.25 3.78 -1.55
C ALA A 61 -7.59 4.50 -1.82
N SER A 62 -8.62 4.20 -1.02
CA SER A 62 -9.94 4.83 -1.14
C SER A 62 -9.88 6.32 -0.80
N HIS A 63 -9.09 6.69 0.22
CA HIS A 63 -8.95 8.09 0.61
C HIS A 63 -8.14 8.88 -0.43
N ILE A 64 -7.07 8.30 -0.98
CA ILE A 64 -6.30 8.86 -2.10
C ILE A 64 -7.23 9.13 -3.31
N GLN A 65 -8.08 8.17 -3.67
CA GLN A 65 -9.04 8.32 -4.77
C GLN A 65 -10.07 9.43 -4.55
N SER A 66 -10.38 9.77 -3.29
CA SER A 66 -11.28 10.89 -2.99
C SER A 66 -10.74 12.24 -3.48
N PHE A 67 -9.42 12.40 -3.60
CA PHE A 67 -8.76 13.59 -4.14
C PHE A 67 -8.71 13.63 -5.68
N LYS A 68 -9.09 12.55 -6.35
CA LYS A 68 -9.08 12.40 -7.82
C LYS A 68 -7.73 12.78 -8.45
N PRO A 69 -6.62 12.12 -8.06
CA PRO A 69 -5.31 12.37 -8.63
C PRO A 69 -5.29 12.08 -10.14
N LYS A 70 -4.28 12.61 -10.84
CA LYS A 70 -4.11 12.38 -12.28
C LYS A 70 -3.89 10.90 -12.59
N SER A 71 -3.16 10.20 -11.72
CA SER A 71 -2.99 8.76 -11.77
C SER A 71 -2.68 8.22 -10.38
N HIS A 72 -3.11 6.99 -10.12
CA HIS A 72 -2.86 6.29 -8.87
C HIS A 72 -2.26 4.91 -9.13
N THR A 73 -0.95 4.78 -8.96
CA THR A 73 -0.24 3.51 -9.15
C THR A 73 -0.10 2.81 -7.82
N ILE A 74 -0.56 1.56 -7.72
CA ILE A 74 -0.51 0.75 -6.50
C ILE A 74 0.40 -0.45 -6.74
N ILE A 75 1.44 -0.61 -5.92
CA ILE A 75 2.28 -1.81 -5.91
C ILE A 75 1.78 -2.75 -4.81
N GLU A 76 1.46 -3.99 -5.19
CA GLU A 76 1.03 -5.05 -4.26
C GLU A 76 1.61 -6.39 -4.70
N CYS A 77 1.95 -7.24 -3.74
CA CYS A 77 2.67 -8.49 -3.96
C CYS A 77 1.89 -9.75 -3.53
N ASP A 78 0.98 -9.65 -2.55
CA ASP A 78 0.17 -10.79 -2.11
C ASP A 78 -1.00 -11.05 -3.06
N GLN A 79 -1.25 -12.32 -3.41
CA GLN A 79 -2.27 -12.70 -4.40
C GLN A 79 -3.71 -12.40 -3.98
N GLU A 80 -4.07 -12.57 -2.69
CA GLU A 80 -5.41 -12.26 -2.20
C GLU A 80 -5.65 -10.75 -2.26
N THR A 81 -4.66 -10.00 -1.78
CA THR A 81 -4.74 -8.54 -1.75
C THR A 81 -4.68 -7.95 -3.16
N LEU A 82 -3.89 -8.54 -4.07
CA LEU A 82 -3.83 -8.19 -5.50
C LEU A 82 -5.17 -8.35 -6.20
N GLN A 83 -5.91 -9.43 -5.91
CA GLN A 83 -7.22 -9.64 -6.51
C GLN A 83 -8.17 -8.51 -6.15
N ARG A 84 -8.20 -8.13 -4.86
CA ARG A 84 -8.98 -6.99 -4.36
C ARG A 84 -8.52 -5.66 -4.95
N ALA A 85 -7.21 -5.47 -5.15
CA ALA A 85 -6.65 -4.27 -5.77
C ALA A 85 -7.09 -4.13 -7.24
N ARG A 86 -7.17 -5.24 -7.99
CA ARG A 86 -7.69 -5.24 -9.37
C ARG A 86 -9.16 -4.89 -9.41
N GLU A 87 -9.98 -5.49 -8.54
CA GLU A 87 -11.40 -5.14 -8.40
C GLU A 87 -11.60 -3.67 -8.04
N PHE A 88 -10.74 -3.13 -7.18
CA PHE A 88 -10.73 -1.71 -6.86
C PHE A 88 -10.40 -0.83 -8.08
N ALA A 89 -9.42 -1.25 -8.90
CA ALA A 89 -9.05 -0.54 -10.12
C ALA A 89 -10.15 -0.58 -11.19
N ASP A 90 -10.96 -1.63 -11.26
CA ASP A 90 -12.07 -1.75 -12.21
C ASP A 90 -13.20 -0.74 -11.95
N VAL A 91 -13.32 -0.24 -10.72
CA VAL A 91 -14.38 0.71 -10.31
C VAL A 91 -13.87 2.13 -10.06
N HIS A 92 -12.57 2.39 -10.21
CA HIS A 92 -11.96 3.71 -10.03
C HIS A 92 -11.13 4.13 -11.25
N GLU A 93 -11.27 5.39 -11.66
CA GLU A 93 -10.53 5.93 -12.80
C GLU A 93 -9.05 6.19 -12.46
N GLY A 94 -8.17 5.95 -13.44
CA GLY A 94 -6.75 6.30 -13.32
C GLY A 94 -5.95 5.43 -12.34
N VAL A 95 -6.53 4.33 -11.83
CA VAL A 95 -5.83 3.37 -10.97
C VAL A 95 -5.06 2.36 -11.82
N LYS A 96 -3.80 2.08 -11.45
CA LYS A 96 -2.94 1.13 -12.14
C LYS A 96 -2.27 0.19 -11.14
N ILE A 97 -2.49 -1.11 -11.29
CA ILE A 97 -1.93 -2.13 -10.38
C ILE A 97 -0.61 -2.65 -10.94
N VAL A 98 0.42 -2.65 -10.10
CA VAL A 98 1.75 -3.23 -10.38
C VAL A 98 1.92 -4.44 -9.48
N SER A 99 1.91 -5.62 -10.08
CA SER A 99 2.03 -6.89 -9.35
C SER A 99 3.48 -7.20 -9.02
N GLY A 100 3.79 -7.30 -7.74
CA GLY A 100 5.03 -7.85 -7.21
C GLY A 100 5.65 -7.01 -6.11
N VAL A 101 6.73 -7.52 -5.52
CA VAL A 101 7.48 -6.83 -4.45
C VAL A 101 8.07 -5.50 -4.92
N TRP A 102 7.87 -4.43 -4.16
CA TRP A 102 8.25 -3.07 -4.55
C TRP A 102 9.77 -2.94 -4.77
N GLN A 103 10.58 -3.70 -4.02
CA GLN A 103 12.05 -3.73 -4.14
C GLN A 103 12.48 -4.10 -5.57
N GLN A 104 11.68 -4.91 -6.27
CA GLN A 104 11.96 -5.35 -7.63
C GLN A 104 11.20 -4.55 -8.70
N THR A 105 10.08 -3.92 -8.37
CA THR A 105 9.24 -3.24 -9.37
C THR A 105 9.47 -1.75 -9.43
N LEU A 106 9.89 -1.11 -8.33
CA LEU A 106 9.98 0.35 -8.22
C LEU A 106 10.86 0.99 -9.31
N HIS A 107 11.99 0.35 -9.64
CA HIS A 107 12.92 0.85 -10.66
C HIS A 107 12.37 0.82 -12.09
N THR A 108 11.27 0.10 -12.33
CA THR A 108 10.63 -0.01 -13.65
C THR A 108 9.57 1.05 -13.90
N LEU A 109 9.22 1.82 -12.87
CA LEU A 109 8.13 2.79 -12.90
C LEU A 109 8.60 4.20 -13.28
N ASP A 110 7.66 5.04 -13.67
CA ASP A 110 7.89 6.45 -13.96
C ASP A 110 8.01 7.27 -12.66
N THR A 111 8.16 8.58 -12.81
CA THR A 111 8.20 9.56 -11.74
C THR A 111 6.82 9.82 -11.13
N PHE A 112 6.82 10.10 -9.82
CA PHE A 112 5.62 10.38 -9.04
C PHE A 112 5.77 11.69 -8.28
N ASP A 113 4.64 12.35 -8.02
CA ASP A 113 4.60 13.64 -7.33
C ASP A 113 4.36 13.43 -5.82
N CYS A 114 3.61 12.38 -5.46
CA CYS A 114 3.38 11.92 -4.09
C CYS A 114 3.67 10.41 -3.97
N VAL A 115 4.28 10.01 -2.86
CA VAL A 115 4.50 8.59 -2.52
C VAL A 115 3.91 8.29 -1.14
N PHE A 116 2.99 7.33 -1.09
CA PHE A 116 2.46 6.73 0.13
C PHE A 116 3.06 5.33 0.29
N PHE A 117 3.79 5.12 1.37
CA PHE A 117 4.45 3.84 1.65
C PHE A 117 3.84 3.25 2.93
N ASP A 118 3.15 2.12 2.80
CA ASP A 118 2.52 1.39 3.90
C ASP A 118 2.69 -0.11 3.64
N ASP A 119 3.92 -0.58 3.78
CA ASP A 119 4.29 -1.98 3.55
C ASP A 119 4.31 -2.76 4.86
N TYR A 120 4.12 -4.09 4.76
CA TYR A 120 4.25 -5.01 5.89
C TYR A 120 5.40 -5.99 5.63
N PRO A 121 6.32 -6.19 6.60
CA PRO A 121 7.44 -7.11 6.42
C PRO A 121 6.93 -8.52 6.11
N LEU A 122 7.16 -8.97 4.87
CA LEU A 122 6.77 -10.30 4.44
C LEU A 122 7.61 -11.35 5.20
N PRO A 123 7.00 -12.17 6.08
CA PRO A 123 7.74 -13.20 6.81
C PRO A 123 8.47 -14.16 5.87
N GLU A 124 7.95 -14.34 4.65
CA GLU A 124 8.53 -15.18 3.60
C GLU A 124 9.84 -14.63 3.01
N LEU A 125 10.16 -13.35 3.24
CA LEU A 125 11.34 -12.67 2.69
C LEU A 125 12.34 -12.20 3.76
N LEU A 126 12.07 -12.42 5.04
CA LEU A 126 12.93 -11.97 6.16
C LEU A 126 14.33 -12.62 6.20
N THR A 127 14.69 -13.48 5.23
CA THR A 127 16.01 -14.10 5.16
C THR A 127 17.07 -13.24 4.46
N ASP A 128 16.70 -12.21 3.69
CA ASP A 128 17.65 -11.45 2.87
C ASP A 128 17.65 -9.95 3.24
N SER A 129 18.63 -9.54 4.05
CA SER A 129 18.89 -8.14 4.40
C SER A 129 19.34 -7.32 3.18
N VAL A 130 18.64 -6.24 2.83
CA VAL A 130 19.08 -5.29 1.80
C VAL A 130 19.11 -3.86 2.36
N ASP A 131 20.32 -3.30 2.42
CA ASP A 131 20.62 -1.91 2.75
C ASP A 131 20.15 -0.95 1.63
N PHE A 132 19.31 0.02 1.95
CA PHE A 132 18.91 1.07 1.00
C PHE A 132 19.49 2.43 1.42
N SER A 133 20.59 2.82 0.79
CA SER A 133 21.04 4.21 0.77
C SER A 133 21.01 4.73 -0.66
N ARG A 134 20.09 5.66 -0.96
CA ARG A 134 20.37 6.78 -1.87
C ARG A 134 19.28 7.86 -1.86
N SER A 135 19.80 9.08 -1.91
CA SER A 135 19.17 10.39 -1.88
C SER A 135 17.97 10.55 -2.81
N CYS A 136 16.86 11.09 -2.29
CA CYS A 136 15.74 11.58 -3.09
C CYS A 136 15.56 13.10 -2.92
N ASN A 137 15.49 13.83 -4.05
CA ASN A 137 15.26 15.26 -4.09
C ASN A 137 13.76 15.57 -3.88
N ARG A 138 13.45 16.32 -2.82
CA ARG A 138 12.21 17.11 -2.57
C ARG A 138 10.87 16.52 -3.07
N GLN A 139 10.65 15.22 -2.95
CA GLN A 139 9.32 14.61 -3.04
C GLN A 139 8.60 14.68 -1.69
N ARG A 140 7.27 14.88 -1.73
CA ARG A 140 6.44 14.71 -0.54
C ARG A 140 6.18 13.21 -0.41
N TYR A 141 6.75 12.62 0.62
CA TYR A 141 6.62 11.21 0.93
C TYR A 141 6.18 11.06 2.37
N VAL A 142 5.33 10.09 2.60
CA VAL A 142 5.07 9.57 3.94
C VAL A 142 5.30 8.06 3.88
N ALA A 143 6.16 7.55 4.76
CA ALA A 143 6.15 6.15 5.12
C ALA A 143 5.51 5.95 6.46
N ILE A 144 4.71 4.90 6.49
CA ILE A 144 4.20 4.23 7.65
C ILE A 144 4.84 2.85 7.58
N CYS A 145 5.81 2.58 8.45
CA CYS A 145 6.10 1.19 8.81
C CYS A 145 5.22 0.89 10.01
N ILE A 146 4.26 -0.03 9.87
CA ILE A 146 3.52 -0.56 11.01
C ILE A 146 4.45 -1.54 11.75
N GLU A 147 5.48 -1.00 12.42
CA GLU A 147 6.16 -1.68 13.54
C GLU A 147 5.45 -1.26 14.83
N MET A 148 4.22 -1.72 15.06
CA MET A 148 3.52 -1.48 16.33
C MET A 148 2.77 -2.71 16.82
N CYS A 149 3.51 -3.70 17.37
CA CYS A 149 3.42 -4.21 18.75
C CYS A 149 4.34 -5.43 18.92
#